data_AF-A0A1V2GZN5-F1
#
_entry.id   AF-A0A1V2GZN5-F1
#
_cell.length_a   1.000
_cell.length_b   1.000
_cell.length_c   1.000
_cell.angle_alpha   90.00
_cell.angle_beta   90.00
_cell.angle_gamma   90.00
#
_symmetry.space_group_name_H-M   'P 1'
#
loop_
_entity.id
_entity.type
_entity.pdbx_description
1 polymer ?
#
loop_
_entity_poly.entity_id
_entity_poly.type
_entity_poly.pdbx_seq_one_letter_code
_entity_poly.pdbx_strand_id
1 'polypeptide(L)'
;MQFQTLFQPAIDKPVRAALLGAGEFGLSLVAQARRMRGLEITAAFDLDPARVAKALTAMEVAHRRCASRAEAEAALAAGALAICERLDDLLALPLDMVVEATGHAEAGARHAEAAIAAGIGVAMVSKETECVVGPLLAQRARQAGVPYTLVDGDQPSLLIGLVSWARLLGLPIVAAGKSSEYDFVIDPTTEEVTWLEHRVAAPGMMAQWHLADDRAGTVAARETLLSSLPLRTVPDSCEMALVANATGILPDRDSFHAPLARTVELPDLYAPASAGGLLSGPGKLDVFNVLRRPDESSFAGGVFVVVELADTATGRLFAGKGIPVSADRQRALIYNPSHLLGVEAPVSILAGGRLNHSIIGPDYALRVDLLARADRDLPAGHMLAIEGTRHAVPGIEPLLRPAVADGPSSPLPYYMAVGRSLTRAVPAGTVLTFDMVEAPADSALWRLRAEQKAG
;
A
#
# COMPACT_ATOMS: atom_id res chain seq x y z
N MET A 1 -18.82 -12.59 3.57
CA MET A 1 -18.60 -14.03 3.88
C MET A 1 -18.65 -14.20 5.39
N GLN A 2 -18.98 -15.40 5.88
CA GLN A 2 -18.86 -15.72 7.31
C GLN A 2 -17.45 -16.28 7.53
N PHE A 3 -16.60 -15.57 8.27
CA PHE A 3 -15.17 -15.85 8.34
C PHE A 3 -14.80 -17.05 9.22
N GLN A 4 -15.58 -17.35 10.26
CA GLN A 4 -15.32 -18.50 11.15
C GLN A 4 -15.48 -19.82 10.41
N THR A 5 -16.50 -19.95 9.55
CA THR A 5 -16.68 -21.16 8.74
C THR A 5 -15.71 -21.21 7.57
N LEU A 6 -15.37 -20.07 6.98
CA LEU A 6 -14.39 -19.97 5.88
C LEU A 6 -12.99 -20.45 6.32
N PHE A 7 -12.56 -20.08 7.52
CA PHE A 7 -11.21 -20.38 8.03
C PHE A 7 -11.15 -21.58 8.98
N GLN A 8 -12.18 -22.43 9.00
CA GLN A 8 -12.13 -23.69 9.74
C GLN A 8 -10.89 -24.55 9.42
N PRO A 9 -10.43 -24.68 8.15
CA PRO A 9 -9.20 -25.42 7.84
C PRO A 9 -7.95 -24.88 8.55
N ALA A 10 -7.87 -23.56 8.78
CA ALA A 10 -6.79 -22.95 9.54
C ALA A 10 -6.91 -23.20 11.04
N ILE A 11 -8.13 -23.27 11.57
CA ILE A 11 -8.35 -23.62 12.98
C ILE A 11 -7.94 -25.07 13.26
N ASP A 12 -8.23 -25.98 12.32
CA ASP A 12 -7.89 -27.41 12.43
C ASP A 12 -6.39 -27.66 12.26
N LYS A 13 -5.74 -26.90 11.35
CA LYS A 13 -4.30 -26.91 11.13
C LYS A 13 -3.79 -25.47 11.09
N PRO A 14 -3.28 -24.90 12.19
CA PRO A 14 -2.75 -23.54 12.21
C PRO A 14 -1.68 -23.29 11.16
N VAL A 15 -1.72 -22.13 10.50
CA VAL A 15 -0.66 -21.64 9.62
C VAL A 15 0.53 -21.26 10.47
N ARG A 16 1.70 -21.84 10.20
CA ARG A 16 2.96 -21.45 10.81
C ARG A 16 3.64 -20.43 9.91
N ALA A 17 3.80 -19.22 10.43
CA ALA A 17 4.41 -18.14 9.70
C ALA A 17 5.65 -17.59 10.42
N ALA A 18 6.57 -17.04 9.64
CA ALA A 18 7.71 -16.29 10.16
C ALA A 18 7.68 -14.85 9.68
N LEU A 19 8.20 -13.94 10.51
CA LEU A 19 8.25 -12.51 10.23
C LEU A 19 9.63 -12.09 9.74
N LEU A 20 9.69 -11.45 8.58
CA LEU A 20 10.92 -10.85 8.05
C LEU A 20 10.78 -9.33 8.17
N GLY A 21 11.51 -8.71 9.10
CA GLY A 21 11.30 -7.32 9.50
C GLY A 21 10.20 -7.17 10.55
N ALA A 22 10.60 -6.94 11.80
CA ALA A 22 9.72 -6.75 12.95
C ALA A 22 9.61 -5.26 13.33
N GLY A 23 9.14 -4.45 12.37
CA GLY A 23 8.68 -3.08 12.60
C GLY A 23 7.30 -3.04 13.27
N GLU A 24 6.66 -1.86 13.27
CA GLU A 24 5.34 -1.66 13.88
C GLU A 24 4.28 -2.62 13.32
N PHE A 25 4.23 -2.77 12.00
CA PHE A 25 3.32 -3.71 11.34
C PHE A 25 3.53 -5.15 11.84
N GLY A 26 4.77 -5.65 11.76
CA GLY A 26 5.10 -7.02 12.15
C GLY A 26 4.85 -7.31 13.64
N LEU A 27 5.15 -6.36 14.53
CA LEU A 27 4.89 -6.50 15.96
C LEU A 27 3.39 -6.47 16.27
N SER A 28 2.60 -5.65 15.56
CA SER A 28 1.14 -5.66 15.69
C SER A 28 0.53 -7.00 15.26
N LEU A 29 1.09 -7.63 14.22
CA LEU A 29 0.72 -8.99 13.80
C LEU A 29 1.05 -10.03 14.88
N VAL A 30 2.25 -9.98 15.48
CA VAL A 30 2.60 -10.88 16.60
C VAL A 30 1.62 -10.71 17.76
N ALA A 31 1.26 -9.47 18.10
CA ALA A 31 0.29 -9.19 19.15
C ALA A 31 -1.08 -9.80 18.83
N GLN A 32 -1.54 -9.65 17.58
CA GLN A 32 -2.84 -10.13 17.15
C GLN A 32 -2.90 -11.66 17.03
N ALA A 33 -1.85 -12.30 16.51
CA ALA A 33 -1.78 -13.76 16.36
C ALA A 33 -2.00 -14.49 17.70
N ARG A 34 -1.53 -13.91 18.82
CA ARG A 34 -1.74 -14.46 20.18
C ARG A 34 -3.18 -14.41 20.67
N ARG A 35 -4.01 -13.56 20.07
CA ARG A 35 -5.41 -13.35 20.44
C ARG A 35 -6.37 -14.16 19.56
N MET A 36 -5.85 -14.94 18.63
CA MET A 36 -6.66 -15.72 17.69
C MET A 36 -6.20 -17.17 17.60
N ARG A 37 -6.99 -17.98 16.90
CA ARG A 37 -6.65 -19.36 16.54
C ARG A 37 -6.32 -19.43 15.06
N GLY A 38 -5.52 -20.43 14.69
CA GLY A 38 -5.23 -20.78 13.31
C GLY A 38 -4.01 -20.08 12.69
N LEU A 39 -3.34 -19.19 13.43
CA LEU A 39 -2.07 -18.58 13.03
C LEU A 39 -1.07 -18.66 14.18
N GLU A 40 0.14 -19.11 13.89
CA GLU A 40 1.29 -19.15 14.80
C GLU A 40 2.44 -18.36 14.16
N ILE A 41 2.88 -17.27 14.79
CA ILE A 41 4.14 -16.61 14.40
C ILE A 41 5.27 -17.26 15.17
N THR A 42 6.04 -18.11 14.50
CA THR A 42 7.00 -19.01 15.15
C THR A 42 8.43 -18.50 15.12
N ALA A 43 8.78 -17.67 14.14
CA ALA A 43 10.13 -17.14 14.01
C ALA A 43 10.12 -15.70 13.50
N ALA A 44 11.22 -14.99 13.74
CA ALA A 44 11.49 -13.67 13.18
C ALA A 44 12.94 -13.55 12.72
N PHE A 45 13.17 -12.77 11.68
CA PHE A 45 14.49 -12.32 11.23
C PHE A 45 14.45 -10.80 11.04
N ASP A 46 15.41 -10.09 11.63
CA ASP A 46 15.50 -8.63 11.62
C ASP A 46 16.97 -8.21 11.70
N LEU A 47 17.31 -7.05 11.13
CA LEU A 47 18.66 -6.49 11.19
C LEU A 47 19.05 -6.08 12.62
N ASP A 48 18.08 -5.77 13.47
CA ASP A 48 18.27 -5.47 14.89
C ASP A 48 17.51 -6.47 15.78
N PRO A 49 18.08 -7.68 15.98
CA PRO A 49 17.45 -8.71 16.81
C PRO A 49 17.30 -8.29 18.28
N ALA A 50 18.10 -7.34 18.76
CA ALA A 50 18.02 -6.83 20.13
C ALA A 50 16.77 -5.96 20.32
N ARG A 51 16.46 -5.09 19.36
CA ARG A 51 15.21 -4.32 19.33
C ARG A 51 13.98 -5.23 19.31
N VAL A 52 14.02 -6.28 18.48
CA VAL A 52 12.93 -7.28 18.42
C VAL A 52 12.75 -7.98 19.76
N ALA A 53 13.84 -8.48 20.36
CA ALA A 53 13.79 -9.13 21.68
C ALA A 53 13.21 -8.21 22.76
N LYS A 54 13.60 -6.93 22.76
CA LYS A 54 13.05 -5.92 23.70
C LYS A 54 11.55 -5.73 23.50
N ALA A 55 11.09 -5.61 22.25
CA ALA A 55 9.67 -5.46 21.94
C ALA A 55 8.86 -6.71 22.36
N LEU A 56 9.35 -7.91 22.03
CA LEU A 56 8.72 -9.17 22.42
C LEU A 56 8.67 -9.35 23.94
N THR A 57 9.71 -8.93 24.66
CA THR A 57 9.72 -8.90 26.14
C THR A 57 8.61 -8.01 26.67
N ALA A 58 8.48 -6.79 26.13
CA ALA A 58 7.43 -5.85 26.56
C ALA A 58 6.01 -6.35 26.27
N MET A 59 5.87 -7.21 25.25
CA MET A 59 4.61 -7.89 24.90
C MET A 59 4.40 -9.20 25.68
N GLU A 60 5.31 -9.59 26.57
CA GLU A 60 5.30 -10.86 27.31
C GLU A 60 5.27 -12.08 26.37
N VAL A 61 6.03 -12.01 25.28
CA VAL A 61 6.20 -13.11 24.32
C VAL A 61 7.50 -13.86 24.63
N ALA A 62 7.38 -15.15 24.93
CA ALA A 62 8.54 -16.01 25.10
C ALA A 62 9.32 -16.09 23.77
N HIS A 63 10.60 -15.81 23.80
CA HIS A 63 11.45 -15.78 22.62
C HIS A 63 12.88 -16.20 22.96
N ARG A 64 13.65 -16.60 21.94
CA ARG A 64 15.08 -16.88 22.05
C ARG A 64 15.81 -16.34 20.83
N ARG A 65 17.01 -15.79 21.03
CA ARG A 65 17.93 -15.52 19.93
C ARG A 65 18.59 -16.82 19.51
N CYS A 66 18.68 -17.04 18.20
CA CYS A 66 19.12 -18.29 17.62
C CYS A 66 20.15 -17.99 16.51
N ALA A 67 21.39 -18.41 16.75
CA ALA A 67 22.50 -18.27 15.81
C ALA A 67 22.59 -19.44 14.81
N SER A 68 21.75 -20.47 14.98
CA SER A 68 21.69 -21.63 14.08
C SER A 68 20.28 -22.22 14.02
N ARG A 69 20.02 -23.01 12.98
CA ARG A 69 18.82 -23.82 12.82
C ARG A 69 18.52 -24.67 14.06
N ALA A 70 19.52 -25.34 14.63
CA ALA A 70 19.31 -26.23 15.78
C ALA A 70 18.80 -25.47 17.02
N GLU A 71 19.30 -24.25 17.24
CA GLU A 71 18.82 -23.38 18.31
C GLU A 71 17.40 -22.88 18.03
N ALA A 72 17.09 -22.57 16.77
CA ALA A 72 15.75 -22.15 16.36
C ALA A 72 14.73 -23.28 16.57
N GLU A 73 15.03 -24.50 16.14
CA GLU A 73 14.20 -25.69 16.39
C GLU A 73 14.00 -25.94 17.90
N ALA A 74 15.04 -25.78 18.71
CA ALA A 74 14.96 -25.89 20.18
C ALA A 74 14.08 -24.80 20.82
N ALA A 75 14.07 -23.58 20.26
CA ALA A 75 13.19 -22.51 20.70
C ALA A 75 11.71 -22.85 20.40
N LEU A 76 11.43 -23.32 19.17
CA LEU A 76 10.08 -23.74 18.77
C LEU A 76 9.55 -24.88 19.65
N ALA A 77 10.38 -25.89 19.92
CA ALA A 77 10.03 -27.01 20.79
C ALA A 77 9.70 -26.57 22.22
N ALA A 78 10.29 -25.46 22.69
CA ALA A 78 10.01 -24.84 23.98
C ALA A 78 8.81 -23.87 23.95
N GLY A 79 8.10 -23.75 22.83
CA GLY A 79 6.98 -22.81 22.68
C GLY A 79 7.42 -21.34 22.62
N ALA A 80 8.68 -21.07 22.27
CA ALA A 80 9.25 -19.74 22.16
C ALA A 80 9.42 -19.32 20.69
N LEU A 81 9.24 -18.04 20.40
CA LEU A 81 9.52 -17.46 19.09
C LEU A 81 11.05 -17.43 18.86
N ALA A 82 11.49 -18.00 17.74
CA ALA A 82 12.92 -18.01 17.36
C ALA A 82 13.31 -16.72 16.63
N ILE A 83 14.12 -15.86 17.25
CA ILE A 83 14.74 -14.71 16.60
C ILE A 83 16.02 -15.20 15.93
N CYS A 84 15.94 -15.50 14.64
CA CYS A 84 17.02 -16.07 13.86
C CYS A 84 17.99 -14.97 13.41
N GLU A 85 19.30 -15.24 13.48
CA GLU A 85 20.34 -14.31 13.01
C GLU A 85 20.65 -14.47 11.51
N ARG A 86 20.16 -15.55 10.90
CA ARG A 86 20.37 -15.88 9.49
C ARG A 86 19.06 -16.31 8.84
N LEU A 87 18.81 -15.80 7.62
CA LEU A 87 17.61 -16.13 6.86
C LEU A 87 17.52 -17.63 6.55
N ASP A 88 18.62 -18.28 6.16
CA ASP A 88 18.64 -19.71 5.82
C ASP A 88 18.18 -20.60 6.98
N ASP A 89 18.57 -20.23 8.21
CA ASP A 89 18.19 -20.98 9.41
C ASP A 89 16.69 -20.84 9.71
N LEU A 90 16.11 -19.66 9.43
CA LEU A 90 14.68 -19.41 9.53
C LEU A 90 13.90 -20.18 8.45
N LEU A 91 14.35 -20.13 7.20
CA LEU A 91 13.68 -20.81 6.07
C LEU A 91 13.80 -22.35 6.15
N ALA A 92 14.70 -22.88 6.97
CA ALA A 92 14.80 -24.31 7.23
C ALA A 92 13.77 -24.83 8.27
N LEU A 93 13.02 -23.93 8.93
CA LEU A 93 11.98 -24.26 9.89
C LEU A 93 10.71 -24.77 9.17
N PRO A 94 9.82 -25.52 9.86
CA PRO A 94 8.57 -25.99 9.28
C PRO A 94 7.53 -24.85 9.17
N LEU A 95 7.70 -24.00 8.16
CA LEU A 95 6.88 -22.83 7.87
C LEU A 95 5.94 -23.09 6.67
N ASP A 96 4.73 -22.54 6.75
CA ASP A 96 3.82 -22.45 5.61
C ASP A 96 4.01 -21.12 4.84
N MET A 97 4.28 -20.04 5.57
CA MET A 97 4.33 -18.67 5.05
C MET A 97 5.49 -17.88 5.67
N VAL A 98 6.03 -16.92 4.92
CA VAL A 98 6.75 -15.76 5.48
C VAL A 98 5.91 -14.51 5.31
N VAL A 99 6.00 -13.60 6.26
CA VAL A 99 5.44 -12.25 6.20
C VAL A 99 6.60 -11.29 6.00
N GLU A 100 6.73 -10.75 4.80
CA GLU A 100 7.83 -9.86 4.43
C GLU A 100 7.42 -8.41 4.68
N ALA A 101 7.95 -7.82 5.74
CA ALA A 101 7.58 -6.52 6.29
C ALA A 101 8.80 -5.64 6.63
N THR A 102 9.89 -5.78 5.86
CA THR A 102 11.08 -4.94 6.05
C THR A 102 10.91 -3.51 5.56
N GLY A 103 10.00 -3.26 4.61
CA GLY A 103 9.87 -1.97 3.93
C GLY A 103 11.09 -1.62 3.05
N HIS A 104 11.91 -2.62 2.69
CA HIS A 104 13.16 -2.42 1.97
C HIS A 104 13.21 -3.27 0.69
N ALA A 105 13.08 -2.61 -0.48
CA ALA A 105 12.92 -3.28 -1.78
C ALA A 105 13.94 -4.40 -2.07
N GLU A 106 15.24 -4.13 -1.89
CA GLU A 106 16.29 -5.14 -2.14
C GLU A 106 16.24 -6.31 -1.16
N ALA A 107 15.90 -6.07 0.11
CA ALA A 107 15.83 -7.13 1.11
C ALA A 107 14.59 -7.98 0.87
N GLY A 108 13.43 -7.34 0.66
CA GLY A 108 12.18 -8.03 0.35
C GLY A 108 12.27 -8.86 -0.93
N ALA A 109 12.96 -8.37 -1.97
CA ALA A 109 13.22 -9.14 -3.19
C ALA A 109 14.00 -10.43 -2.91
N ARG A 110 15.09 -10.35 -2.12
CA ARG A 110 15.87 -11.53 -1.69
C ARG A 110 15.06 -12.48 -0.82
N HIS A 111 14.34 -11.93 0.15
CA HIS A 111 13.52 -12.68 1.08
C HIS A 111 12.44 -13.49 0.37
N ALA A 112 11.68 -12.84 -0.52
CA ALA A 112 10.63 -13.49 -1.29
C ALA A 112 11.19 -14.55 -2.24
N GLU A 113 12.26 -14.25 -2.98
CA GLU A 113 12.91 -15.23 -3.86
C GLU A 113 13.40 -16.47 -3.10
N ALA A 114 14.06 -16.26 -1.95
CA ALA A 114 14.56 -17.35 -1.10
C ALA A 114 13.42 -18.18 -0.49
N ALA A 115 12.35 -17.54 -0.01
CA ALA A 115 11.18 -18.23 0.54
C ALA A 115 10.47 -19.08 -0.51
N ILE A 116 10.24 -18.54 -1.71
CA ILE A 116 9.63 -19.26 -2.83
C ILE A 116 10.50 -20.46 -3.22
N ALA A 117 11.81 -20.29 -3.31
CA ALA A 117 12.75 -21.38 -3.62
C ALA A 117 12.75 -22.48 -2.54
N ALA A 118 12.49 -22.12 -1.27
CA ALA A 118 12.36 -23.06 -0.16
C ALA A 118 10.98 -23.75 -0.10
N GLY A 119 10.06 -23.44 -1.01
CA GLY A 119 8.70 -23.98 -0.98
C GLY A 119 7.81 -23.35 0.08
N ILE A 120 8.11 -22.13 0.51
CA ILE A 120 7.37 -21.37 1.53
C ILE A 120 6.61 -20.22 0.85
N GLY A 121 5.35 -20.03 1.23
CA GLY A 121 4.52 -18.95 0.70
C GLY A 121 4.93 -17.57 1.21
N VAL A 122 4.49 -16.51 0.54
CA VAL A 122 4.84 -15.12 0.87
C VAL A 122 3.59 -14.27 1.04
N ALA A 123 3.48 -13.63 2.20
CA ALA A 123 2.59 -12.51 2.44
C ALA A 123 3.44 -11.23 2.38
N MET A 124 3.31 -10.47 1.29
CA MET A 124 4.14 -9.30 1.00
C MET A 124 3.49 -8.05 1.60
N VAL A 125 4.13 -7.48 2.62
CA VAL A 125 3.77 -6.19 3.23
C VAL A 125 4.61 -5.06 2.61
N SER A 126 5.87 -5.33 2.25
CA SER A 126 6.76 -4.31 1.69
C SER A 126 6.33 -3.90 0.28
N LYS A 127 5.49 -2.87 0.21
CA LYS A 127 5.04 -2.22 -1.02
C LYS A 127 6.19 -1.76 -1.93
N GLU A 128 7.33 -1.41 -1.34
CA GLU A 128 8.55 -1.00 -2.04
C GLU A 128 9.12 -2.13 -2.93
N THR A 129 9.08 -3.37 -2.44
CA THR A 129 9.47 -4.55 -3.22
C THR A 129 8.41 -4.81 -4.28
N GLU A 130 7.14 -4.80 -3.86
CA GLU A 130 6.01 -5.22 -4.67
C GLU A 130 5.83 -4.31 -5.90
N CYS A 131 6.01 -3.00 -5.76
CA CYS A 131 5.83 -2.07 -6.87
C CYS A 131 6.92 -2.20 -7.95
N VAL A 132 8.04 -2.87 -7.67
CA VAL A 132 9.14 -3.06 -8.63
C VAL A 132 9.12 -4.45 -9.24
N VAL A 133 8.98 -5.51 -8.43
CA VAL A 133 9.16 -6.91 -8.87
C VAL A 133 8.04 -7.86 -8.41
N GLY A 134 6.97 -7.34 -7.81
CA GLY A 134 5.84 -8.12 -7.30
C GLY A 134 5.21 -9.08 -8.32
N PRO A 135 4.87 -8.63 -9.54
CA PRO A 135 4.31 -9.50 -10.58
C PRO A 135 5.19 -10.72 -10.92
N LEU A 136 6.51 -10.54 -11.04
CA LEU A 136 7.44 -11.65 -11.27
C LEU A 136 7.50 -12.61 -10.08
N LEU A 137 7.55 -12.09 -8.85
CA LEU A 137 7.56 -12.92 -7.64
C LEU A 137 6.29 -13.76 -7.52
N ALA A 138 5.12 -13.16 -7.77
CA ALA A 138 3.85 -13.86 -7.80
C ALA A 138 3.81 -14.95 -8.89
N GLN A 139 4.37 -14.67 -10.07
CA GLN A 139 4.50 -15.66 -11.14
C GLN A 139 5.36 -16.86 -10.71
N ARG A 140 6.51 -16.61 -10.08
CA ARG A 140 7.42 -17.65 -9.59
C ARG A 140 6.80 -18.47 -8.46
N ALA A 141 6.11 -17.83 -7.53
CA ALA A 141 5.37 -18.51 -6.46
C ALA A 141 4.32 -19.48 -7.04
N ARG A 142 3.55 -19.02 -8.03
CA ARG A 142 2.59 -19.87 -8.76
C ARG A 142 3.25 -21.05 -9.47
N GLN A 143 4.44 -20.85 -10.08
CA GLN A 143 5.20 -21.95 -10.71
C GLN A 143 5.72 -22.96 -9.68
N ALA A 144 6.11 -22.49 -8.49
CA ALA A 144 6.54 -23.33 -7.37
C ALA A 144 5.37 -23.98 -6.61
N GLY A 145 4.13 -23.60 -6.90
CA GLY A 145 2.94 -24.11 -6.22
C GLY A 145 2.77 -23.59 -4.79
N VAL A 146 3.35 -22.43 -4.47
CA VAL A 146 3.25 -21.79 -3.14
C VAL A 146 2.43 -20.50 -3.21
N PRO A 147 1.71 -20.13 -2.15
CA PRO A 147 0.89 -18.92 -2.15
C PRO A 147 1.75 -17.65 -2.13
N TYR A 148 1.30 -16.63 -2.85
CA TYR A 148 1.84 -15.26 -2.82
C TYR A 148 0.67 -14.28 -2.75
N THR A 149 0.65 -13.39 -1.78
CA THR A 149 -0.45 -12.45 -1.57
C THR A 149 0.04 -11.12 -0.99
N LEU A 150 -0.70 -10.05 -1.28
CA LEU A 150 -0.66 -8.84 -0.45
C LEU A 150 -1.46 -9.07 0.83
N VAL A 151 -1.27 -8.19 1.81
CA VAL A 151 -1.84 -8.33 3.16
C VAL A 151 -3.01 -7.38 3.41
N ASP A 152 -4.11 -7.91 3.93
CA ASP A 152 -5.16 -7.10 4.51
C ASP A 152 -4.61 -6.31 5.70
N GLY A 153 -5.22 -5.15 5.96
CA GLY A 153 -4.70 -4.15 6.89
C GLY A 153 -3.74 -3.14 6.26
N ASP A 154 -3.26 -3.40 5.05
CA ASP A 154 -2.70 -2.37 4.17
C ASP A 154 -3.72 -2.00 3.08
N GLN A 155 -3.73 -0.73 2.68
CA GLN A 155 -4.76 -0.19 1.78
C GLN A 155 -4.79 -0.87 0.39
N PRO A 156 -3.66 -1.28 -0.23
CA PRO A 156 -3.70 -1.97 -1.51
C PRO A 156 -4.57 -3.23 -1.49
N SER A 157 -4.38 -4.12 -0.51
CA SER A 157 -5.15 -5.37 -0.41
C SER A 157 -6.64 -5.10 -0.23
N LEU A 158 -6.98 -4.16 0.67
CA LEU A 158 -8.36 -3.77 0.94
C LEU A 158 -9.03 -3.18 -0.31
N LEU A 159 -8.32 -2.34 -1.07
CA LEU A 159 -8.87 -1.75 -2.29
C LEU A 159 -9.02 -2.79 -3.41
N ILE A 160 -8.05 -3.68 -3.59
CA ILE A 160 -8.14 -4.79 -4.56
C ILE A 160 -9.34 -5.68 -4.23
N GLY A 161 -9.54 -6.00 -2.95
CA GLY A 161 -10.70 -6.75 -2.47
C GLY A 161 -12.02 -6.02 -2.76
N LEU A 162 -12.10 -4.72 -2.49
CA LEU A 162 -13.28 -3.90 -2.75
C LEU A 162 -13.60 -3.80 -4.25
N VAL A 163 -12.58 -3.60 -5.09
CA VAL A 163 -12.70 -3.60 -6.55
C VAL A 163 -13.17 -4.96 -7.07
N SER A 164 -12.59 -6.05 -6.56
CA SER A 164 -12.97 -7.43 -6.91
C SER A 164 -14.43 -7.70 -6.55
N TRP A 165 -14.86 -7.29 -5.36
CA TRP A 165 -16.25 -7.39 -4.90
C TRP A 165 -17.22 -6.59 -5.78
N ALA A 166 -16.88 -5.34 -6.11
CA ALA A 166 -17.71 -4.49 -6.97
C ALA A 166 -17.86 -5.09 -8.38
N ARG A 167 -16.76 -5.62 -8.94
CA ARG A 167 -16.77 -6.33 -10.24
C ARG A 167 -17.61 -7.61 -10.18
N LEU A 168 -17.52 -8.39 -9.11
CA LEU A 168 -18.32 -9.59 -8.91
C LEU A 168 -19.84 -9.29 -8.90
N LEU A 169 -20.23 -8.15 -8.33
CA LEU A 169 -21.62 -7.69 -8.31
C LEU A 169 -22.08 -7.01 -9.61
N GLY A 170 -21.17 -6.79 -10.58
CA GLY A 170 -21.48 -6.08 -11.81
C GLY A 170 -21.70 -4.58 -11.64
N LEU A 171 -21.15 -3.97 -10.59
CA LEU A 171 -21.22 -2.53 -10.36
C LEU A 171 -20.19 -1.82 -11.26
N PRO A 172 -20.61 -0.92 -12.18
CA PRO A 172 -19.67 -0.18 -13.02
C PRO A 172 -18.85 0.78 -12.15
N ILE A 173 -17.53 0.60 -12.13
CA ILE A 173 -16.61 1.43 -11.33
C ILE A 173 -16.25 2.68 -12.13
N VAL A 174 -16.63 3.86 -11.60
CA VAL A 174 -16.22 5.17 -12.13
C VAL A 174 -14.84 5.53 -11.62
N ALA A 175 -14.61 5.30 -10.32
CA ALA A 175 -13.32 5.54 -9.69
C ALA A 175 -13.07 4.53 -8.58
N ALA A 176 -11.81 4.25 -8.33
CA ALA A 176 -11.35 3.46 -7.19
C ALA A 176 -10.14 4.16 -6.59
N GLY A 177 -9.94 4.04 -5.28
CA GLY A 177 -8.85 4.79 -4.67
C GLY A 177 -8.75 4.63 -3.18
N LYS A 178 -7.83 5.39 -2.62
CA LYS A 178 -7.64 5.52 -1.17
C LYS A 178 -7.79 6.96 -0.72
N SER A 179 -8.08 7.15 0.56
CA SER A 179 -7.68 8.39 1.21
C SER A 179 -6.15 8.42 1.33
N SER A 180 -5.53 9.59 1.37
CA SER A 180 -4.16 9.68 1.89
C SER A 180 -4.11 9.25 3.37
N GLU A 181 -2.90 9.12 3.90
CA GLU A 181 -2.61 8.56 5.23
C GLU A 181 -3.25 9.35 6.40
N TYR A 182 -3.48 10.64 6.22
CA TYR A 182 -3.80 11.54 7.34
C TYR A 182 -4.95 12.50 7.01
N ASP A 183 -5.72 12.83 8.05
CA ASP A 183 -6.78 13.82 7.96
C ASP A 183 -6.23 15.25 7.97
N PHE A 184 -6.95 16.13 7.28
CA PHE A 184 -6.91 17.58 7.43
C PHE A 184 -8.13 17.98 8.28
N VAL A 185 -7.89 18.26 9.56
CA VAL A 185 -8.96 18.51 10.54
C VAL A 185 -9.12 20.00 10.77
N ILE A 186 -10.24 20.58 10.34
CA ILE A 186 -10.53 22.01 10.51
C ILE A 186 -11.33 22.29 11.79
N ASP A 187 -10.89 23.27 12.58
CA ASP A 187 -11.73 23.92 13.58
C ASP A 187 -12.65 24.93 12.86
N PRO A 188 -13.98 24.74 12.86
CA PRO A 188 -14.89 25.61 12.12
C PRO A 188 -15.03 27.01 12.71
N THR A 189 -14.54 27.25 13.93
CA THR A 189 -14.61 28.54 14.62
C THR A 189 -13.40 29.40 14.29
N THR A 190 -12.20 28.80 14.29
CA THR A 190 -10.94 29.50 14.07
C THR A 190 -10.44 29.41 12.63
N GLU A 191 -10.98 28.47 11.86
CA GLU A 191 -10.49 28.07 10.53
C GLU A 191 -9.01 27.63 10.54
N GLU A 192 -8.53 27.11 11.67
CA GLU A 192 -7.24 26.43 11.77
C GLU A 192 -7.39 24.97 11.32
N VAL A 193 -6.49 24.52 10.45
CA VAL A 193 -6.39 23.13 9.99
C VAL A 193 -5.22 22.45 10.68
N THR A 194 -5.50 21.33 11.35
CA THR A 194 -4.49 20.43 11.89
C THR A 194 -4.21 19.31 10.90
N TRP A 195 -2.93 19.09 10.61
CA TRP A 195 -2.43 17.95 9.83
C TRP A 195 -1.20 17.38 10.54
N LEU A 196 -1.32 16.17 11.08
CA LEU A 196 -0.34 15.61 12.00
C LEU A 196 0.02 16.60 13.14
N GLU A 197 1.30 16.91 13.33
CA GLU A 197 1.81 17.91 14.28
C GLU A 197 1.68 19.36 13.79
N HIS A 198 1.33 19.59 12.51
CA HIS A 198 1.27 20.91 11.91
C HIS A 198 -0.11 21.56 12.11
N ARG A 199 -0.10 22.89 12.31
CA ARG A 199 -1.29 23.73 12.39
C ARG A 199 -1.14 24.89 11.41
N VAL A 200 -2.13 25.07 10.55
CA VAL A 200 -2.13 26.10 9.49
C VAL A 200 -3.44 26.88 9.56
N ALA A 201 -3.33 28.20 9.67
CA ALA A 201 -4.50 29.06 9.54
C ALA A 201 -4.96 29.06 8.07
N ALA A 202 -6.24 28.75 7.83
CA ALA A 202 -6.82 28.65 6.49
C ALA A 202 -8.05 29.58 6.38
N PRO A 203 -7.88 30.90 6.51
CA PRO A 203 -9.00 31.84 6.50
C PRO A 203 -9.76 31.78 5.16
N GLY A 204 -11.07 31.57 5.22
CA GLY A 204 -11.92 31.38 4.05
C GLY A 204 -12.16 29.90 3.69
N MET A 205 -11.56 28.95 4.41
CA MET A 205 -11.82 27.52 4.21
C MET A 205 -13.29 27.18 4.49
N MET A 206 -13.91 27.84 5.48
CA MET A 206 -15.33 27.60 5.75
C MET A 206 -16.25 28.12 4.64
N ALA A 207 -15.84 29.14 3.89
CA ALA A 207 -16.55 29.57 2.69
C ALA A 207 -16.46 28.52 1.56
N GLN A 208 -15.44 27.64 1.59
CA GLN A 208 -15.25 26.53 0.67
C GLN A 208 -15.68 25.18 1.28
N TRP A 209 -16.40 25.17 2.40
CA TRP A 209 -16.73 23.93 3.14
C TRP A 209 -17.69 23.00 2.39
N HIS A 210 -18.62 23.57 1.64
CA HIS A 210 -19.55 22.83 0.80
C HIS A 210 -19.07 22.85 -0.64
N LEU A 211 -19.16 21.72 -1.31
CA LEU A 211 -18.89 21.63 -2.74
C LEU A 211 -19.88 22.49 -3.53
N ALA A 212 -19.39 23.48 -4.27
CA ALA A 212 -20.19 24.31 -5.16
C ALA A 212 -20.42 23.61 -6.52
N ASP A 213 -21.26 24.20 -7.37
CA ASP A 213 -21.45 23.73 -8.76
C ASP A 213 -20.12 23.77 -9.55
N ASP A 214 -19.30 24.80 -9.34
CA ASP A 214 -17.90 24.83 -9.79
C ASP A 214 -17.02 24.00 -8.85
N ARG A 215 -17.11 22.68 -9.02
CA ARG A 215 -16.41 21.70 -8.19
C ARG A 215 -14.89 21.83 -8.28
N ALA A 216 -14.37 22.02 -9.49
CA ALA A 216 -12.94 22.19 -9.72
C ALA A 216 -12.42 23.49 -9.08
N GLY A 217 -13.21 24.58 -9.18
CA GLY A 217 -12.91 25.84 -8.49
C GLY A 217 -12.88 25.69 -6.97
N THR A 218 -13.84 24.98 -6.37
CA THR A 218 -13.83 24.69 -4.92
C THR A 218 -12.57 23.92 -4.51
N VAL A 219 -12.20 22.87 -5.25
CA VAL A 219 -10.98 22.08 -4.97
C VAL A 219 -9.74 22.98 -5.06
N ALA A 220 -9.58 23.74 -6.14
CA ALA A 220 -8.43 24.63 -6.34
C ALA A 220 -8.31 25.71 -5.24
N ALA A 221 -9.45 26.24 -4.77
CA ALA A 221 -9.48 27.20 -3.68
C ALA A 221 -8.99 26.57 -2.36
N ARG A 222 -9.44 25.35 -2.04
CA ARG A 222 -8.98 24.61 -0.85
C ARG A 222 -7.48 24.30 -0.90
N GLU A 223 -6.99 23.85 -2.06
CA GLU A 223 -5.57 23.57 -2.29
C GLU A 223 -4.70 24.83 -2.12
N THR A 224 -5.19 25.98 -2.60
CA THR A 224 -4.49 27.26 -2.44
C THR A 224 -4.35 27.64 -0.97
N LEU A 225 -5.43 27.50 -0.19
CA LEU A 225 -5.46 27.81 1.25
C LEU A 225 -4.52 26.92 2.08
N LEU A 226 -4.26 25.69 1.63
CA LEU A 226 -3.42 24.70 2.32
C LEU A 226 -2.14 24.33 1.56
N SER A 227 -1.69 25.20 0.66
CA SER A 227 -0.54 24.95 -0.23
C SER A 227 0.80 24.72 0.50
N SER A 228 0.89 25.07 1.79
CA SER A 228 2.05 24.79 2.65
C SER A 228 2.10 23.36 3.17
N LEU A 229 1.01 22.60 3.04
CA LEU A 229 0.92 21.21 3.48
C LEU A 229 1.03 20.26 2.28
N PRO A 230 1.66 19.09 2.44
CA PRO A 230 1.75 18.12 1.37
C PRO A 230 0.38 17.47 1.11
N LEU A 231 -0.04 17.48 -0.15
CA LEU A 231 -1.28 16.82 -0.61
C LEU A 231 -1.03 15.46 -1.26
N ARG A 232 0.24 15.07 -1.39
CA ARG A 232 0.67 13.84 -2.05
C ARG A 232 1.81 13.25 -1.26
N THR A 233 1.77 11.94 -1.07
CA THR A 233 2.85 11.21 -0.41
C THR A 233 3.38 10.11 -1.31
N VAL A 234 4.65 9.74 -1.11
CA VAL A 234 5.25 8.60 -1.82
C VAL A 234 4.52 7.28 -1.50
N PRO A 235 4.13 6.99 -0.23
CA PRO A 235 3.29 5.84 0.10
C PRO A 235 2.03 5.74 -0.74
N ASP A 236 1.29 6.85 -0.94
CA ASP A 236 0.07 6.85 -1.75
C ASP A 236 0.33 6.37 -3.18
N SER A 237 1.41 6.86 -3.79
CA SER A 237 1.77 6.51 -5.17
C SER A 237 2.27 5.07 -5.28
N CYS A 238 3.04 4.61 -4.29
CA CYS A 238 3.51 3.24 -4.20
C CYS A 238 2.33 2.26 -4.08
N GLU A 239 1.39 2.53 -3.19
CA GLU A 239 0.22 1.68 -2.98
C GLU A 239 -0.72 1.64 -4.17
N MET A 240 -0.95 2.79 -4.82
CA MET A 240 -1.74 2.81 -6.06
C MET A 240 -1.03 2.11 -7.22
N ALA A 241 0.30 2.01 -7.22
CA ALA A 241 1.01 1.16 -8.18
C ALA A 241 0.64 -0.31 -8.02
N LEU A 242 0.58 -0.81 -6.78
CA LEU A 242 0.16 -2.18 -6.48
C LEU A 242 -1.27 -2.43 -6.96
N VAL A 243 -2.18 -1.51 -6.67
CA VAL A 243 -3.59 -1.64 -7.08
C VAL A 243 -3.74 -1.59 -8.60
N ALA A 244 -3.03 -0.68 -9.28
CA ALA A 244 -3.04 -0.62 -10.74
C ALA A 244 -2.52 -1.92 -11.35
N ASN A 245 -1.39 -2.42 -10.85
CA ASN A 245 -0.79 -3.67 -11.29
C ASN A 245 -1.69 -4.88 -10.97
N ALA A 246 -2.48 -4.86 -9.90
CA ALA A 246 -3.40 -5.95 -9.54
C ALA A 246 -4.73 -5.92 -10.30
N THR A 247 -5.27 -4.73 -10.57
CA THR A 247 -6.66 -4.58 -11.03
C THR A 247 -6.78 -4.17 -12.49
N GLY A 248 -5.72 -3.61 -13.09
CA GLY A 248 -5.74 -2.99 -14.41
C GLY A 248 -6.40 -1.61 -14.48
N ILE A 249 -6.86 -1.06 -13.36
CA ILE A 249 -7.36 0.32 -13.31
C ILE A 249 -6.14 1.25 -13.27
N LEU A 250 -6.06 2.22 -14.18
CA LEU A 250 -4.92 3.13 -14.28
C LEU A 250 -5.22 4.48 -13.61
N PRO A 251 -4.19 5.19 -13.10
CA PRO A 251 -4.38 6.55 -12.62
C PRO A 251 -4.90 7.48 -13.72
N ASP A 252 -5.70 8.47 -13.37
CA ASP A 252 -6.14 9.49 -14.34
C ASP A 252 -5.03 10.47 -14.71
N ARG A 253 -4.14 10.76 -13.75
CA ARG A 253 -2.95 11.63 -13.89
C ARG A 253 -1.77 10.96 -13.21
N ASP A 254 -0.57 11.16 -13.75
CA ASP A 254 0.67 10.60 -13.18
C ASP A 254 0.88 10.95 -11.70
N SER A 255 0.37 12.09 -11.26
CA SER A 255 0.47 12.60 -9.89
C SER A 255 -0.84 12.53 -9.10
N PHE A 256 -1.86 11.85 -9.65
CA PHE A 256 -3.25 11.90 -9.20
C PHE A 256 -3.86 13.31 -9.22
N HIS A 257 -5.19 13.38 -9.10
CA HIS A 257 -5.87 14.64 -8.78
C HIS A 257 -5.61 15.03 -7.32
N ALA A 258 -5.69 14.07 -6.38
CA ALA A 258 -5.39 14.29 -4.96
C ALA A 258 -6.21 15.43 -4.28
N PRO A 259 -7.52 15.58 -4.55
CA PRO A 259 -8.28 16.73 -4.07
C PRO A 259 -8.38 16.75 -2.54
N LEU A 260 -8.36 17.94 -1.94
CA LEU A 260 -8.85 18.18 -0.59
C LEU A 260 -10.38 18.12 -0.58
N ALA A 261 -10.91 17.01 -0.08
CA ALA A 261 -12.31 16.67 -0.22
C ALA A 261 -12.90 16.11 1.06
N ARG A 262 -14.18 16.38 1.26
CA ARG A 262 -14.98 15.70 2.28
C ARG A 262 -15.47 14.37 1.72
N THR A 263 -15.59 13.35 2.56
CA THR A 263 -16.04 12.00 2.14
C THR A 263 -17.35 12.02 1.34
N VAL A 264 -18.28 12.90 1.71
CA VAL A 264 -19.60 13.00 1.06
C VAL A 264 -19.55 13.60 -0.35
N GLU A 265 -18.43 14.22 -0.73
CA GLU A 265 -18.23 14.89 -2.03
C GLU A 265 -17.65 13.95 -3.09
N LEU A 266 -17.10 12.80 -2.67
CA LEU A 266 -16.40 11.88 -3.55
C LEU A 266 -17.24 11.40 -4.75
N PRO A 267 -18.54 11.05 -4.60
CA PRO A 267 -19.36 10.69 -5.75
C PRO A 267 -19.39 11.77 -6.84
N ASP A 268 -19.40 13.05 -6.45
CA ASP A 268 -19.46 14.20 -7.36
C ASP A 268 -18.11 14.60 -7.94
N LEU A 269 -17.04 14.54 -7.13
CA LEU A 269 -15.68 14.86 -7.55
C LEU A 269 -15.11 13.79 -8.48
N TYR A 270 -15.30 12.51 -8.14
CA TYR A 270 -14.84 11.39 -8.97
C TYR A 270 -15.86 10.97 -10.03
N ALA A 271 -16.37 11.97 -10.73
CA ALA A 271 -17.10 11.80 -11.99
C ALA A 271 -16.20 12.14 -13.18
N PRO A 272 -16.57 11.73 -14.39
CA PRO A 272 -16.01 12.32 -15.61
C PRO A 272 -16.24 13.84 -15.66
N ALA A 273 -15.33 14.56 -16.30
CA ALA A 273 -15.44 16.01 -16.51
C ALA A 273 -16.72 16.40 -17.26
N SER A 274 -17.23 15.53 -18.14
CA SER A 274 -18.53 15.71 -18.82
C SER A 274 -19.73 15.72 -17.86
N ALA A 275 -19.57 15.22 -16.64
CA ALA A 275 -20.55 15.26 -15.55
C ALA A 275 -20.14 16.24 -14.43
N GLY A 276 -19.21 17.14 -14.73
CA GLY A 276 -18.68 18.16 -13.81
C GLY A 276 -17.68 17.65 -12.78
N GLY A 277 -17.25 16.38 -12.85
CA GLY A 277 -16.21 15.83 -11.97
C GLY A 277 -14.79 16.16 -12.45
N LEU A 278 -13.80 15.52 -11.83
CA LEU A 278 -12.37 15.76 -12.08
C LEU A 278 -11.78 14.82 -13.15
N LEU A 279 -12.40 13.66 -13.39
CA LEU A 279 -11.77 12.58 -14.15
C LEU A 279 -11.87 12.79 -15.67
N SER A 280 -10.86 12.35 -16.41
CA SER A 280 -10.92 12.31 -17.88
C SER A 280 -11.93 11.31 -18.44
N GLY A 281 -12.32 10.31 -17.63
CA GLY A 281 -13.29 9.27 -17.96
C GLY A 281 -13.54 8.34 -16.77
N PRO A 282 -14.41 7.32 -16.91
CA PRO A 282 -14.64 6.33 -15.87
C PRO A 282 -13.47 5.34 -15.74
N GLY A 283 -13.50 4.53 -14.69
CA GLY A 283 -12.51 3.47 -14.43
C GLY A 283 -11.13 4.01 -14.11
N LYS A 284 -11.03 5.00 -13.22
CA LYS A 284 -9.75 5.64 -12.86
C LYS A 284 -9.34 5.38 -11.41
N LEU A 285 -8.02 5.27 -11.19
CA LEU A 285 -7.44 5.33 -9.86
C LEU A 285 -7.13 6.76 -9.46
N ASP A 286 -7.41 7.10 -8.20
CA ASP A 286 -6.98 8.35 -7.60
C ASP A 286 -6.84 8.24 -6.08
N VAL A 287 -6.35 9.31 -5.46
CA VAL A 287 -6.17 9.45 -4.01
C VAL A 287 -6.89 10.73 -3.60
N PHE A 288 -7.48 10.83 -2.41
CA PHE A 288 -7.97 12.13 -1.92
C PHE A 288 -7.45 12.44 -0.53
N ASN A 289 -7.38 13.73 -0.20
CA ASN A 289 -7.01 14.21 1.12
C ASN A 289 -8.28 14.49 1.93
N VAL A 290 -8.42 13.83 3.08
CA VAL A 290 -9.64 13.89 3.89
C VAL A 290 -9.73 15.24 4.59
N LEU A 291 -10.57 16.14 4.09
CA LEU A 291 -10.95 17.34 4.81
C LEU A 291 -12.17 17.04 5.68
N ARG A 292 -12.05 17.22 6.99
CA ARG A 292 -13.15 16.94 7.92
C ARG A 292 -13.14 17.86 9.15
N ARG A 293 -14.27 17.90 9.86
CA ARG A 293 -14.35 18.46 11.21
C ARG A 293 -13.98 17.43 12.29
N PRO A 294 -13.66 17.86 13.53
CA PRO A 294 -13.40 16.96 14.64
C PRO A 294 -14.57 16.02 14.99
N ASP A 295 -15.81 16.43 14.72
CA ASP A 295 -17.05 15.68 14.95
C ASP A 295 -17.43 14.74 13.80
N GLU A 296 -16.68 14.74 12.71
CA GLU A 296 -16.88 13.87 11.56
C GLU A 296 -15.94 12.65 11.63
N SER A 297 -16.43 11.50 11.16
CA SER A 297 -15.62 10.28 11.09
C SER A 297 -14.41 10.49 10.19
N SER A 298 -13.26 10.00 10.66
CA SER A 298 -12.06 9.91 9.84
C SER A 298 -12.28 8.94 8.67
N PHE A 299 -11.59 9.21 7.58
CA PHE A 299 -11.38 8.26 6.49
C PHE A 299 -9.87 8.07 6.24
N ALA A 300 -8.99 8.55 7.13
CA ALA A 300 -7.55 8.35 7.00
C ALA A 300 -7.21 6.86 7.02
N GLY A 301 -6.37 6.42 6.07
CA GLY A 301 -6.02 5.01 5.91
C GLY A 301 -7.13 4.13 5.30
N GLY A 302 -8.20 4.70 4.74
CA GLY A 302 -9.30 3.92 4.14
C GLY A 302 -9.26 3.82 2.61
N VAL A 303 -10.17 3.01 2.05
CA VAL A 303 -10.29 2.74 0.60
C VAL A 303 -11.72 2.93 0.10
N PHE A 304 -11.89 3.29 -1.17
CA PHE A 304 -13.21 3.49 -1.78
C PHE A 304 -13.31 3.00 -3.22
N VAL A 305 -14.56 2.79 -3.64
CA VAL A 305 -14.99 2.81 -5.04
C VAL A 305 -16.17 3.77 -5.19
N VAL A 306 -16.18 4.55 -6.27
CA VAL A 306 -17.35 5.27 -6.76
C VAL A 306 -17.93 4.47 -7.90
N VAL A 307 -19.20 4.09 -7.77
CA VAL A 307 -19.89 3.23 -8.76
C VAL A 307 -21.04 3.97 -9.43
N GLU A 308 -21.31 3.63 -10.68
CA GLU A 308 -22.55 4.04 -11.35
C GLU A 308 -23.74 3.26 -10.78
N LEU A 309 -24.86 3.95 -10.61
CA LEU A 309 -26.11 3.38 -10.17
C LEU A 309 -26.99 3.03 -11.36
N ALA A 310 -27.85 2.02 -11.19
CA ALA A 310 -28.75 1.57 -12.24
C ALA A 310 -29.69 2.68 -12.73
N ASP A 311 -30.17 3.52 -11.82
CA ASP A 311 -31.03 4.66 -12.12
C ASP A 311 -31.08 5.67 -10.97
N THR A 312 -31.67 6.84 -11.24
CA THR A 312 -31.90 7.91 -10.25
C THR A 312 -32.82 7.46 -9.10
N ALA A 313 -33.70 6.48 -9.30
CA ALA A 313 -34.58 5.99 -8.25
C ALA A 313 -33.79 5.22 -7.18
N THR A 314 -32.85 4.39 -7.63
CA THR A 314 -31.85 3.69 -6.81
C THR A 314 -30.97 4.71 -6.07
N GLY A 315 -30.51 5.75 -6.76
CA GLY A 315 -29.75 6.83 -6.12
C GLY A 315 -30.54 7.58 -5.04
N ARG A 316 -31.83 7.86 -5.26
CA ARG A 316 -32.71 8.42 -4.21
C ARG A 316 -32.88 7.47 -3.03
N LEU A 317 -33.04 6.16 -3.30
CA LEU A 317 -33.13 5.14 -2.26
C LEU A 317 -31.86 5.09 -1.41
N PHE A 318 -30.69 5.12 -2.04
CA PHE A 318 -29.39 5.08 -1.36
C PHE A 318 -29.15 6.36 -0.55
N ALA A 319 -29.45 7.53 -1.11
CA ALA A 319 -29.43 8.79 -0.38
C ALA A 319 -30.34 8.75 0.88
N GLY A 320 -31.55 8.19 0.74
CA GLY A 320 -32.49 8.04 1.87
C GLY A 320 -31.97 7.12 2.98
N LYS A 321 -30.98 6.26 2.70
CA LYS A 321 -30.28 5.42 3.68
C LYS A 321 -28.99 6.05 4.22
N GLY A 322 -28.68 7.27 3.82
CA GLY A 322 -27.46 7.99 4.23
C GLY A 322 -26.20 7.57 3.46
N ILE A 323 -26.31 6.79 2.38
CA ILE A 323 -25.16 6.49 1.51
C ILE A 323 -24.83 7.77 0.73
N PRO A 324 -23.56 8.22 0.71
CA PRO A 324 -23.18 9.35 -0.13
C PRO A 324 -23.41 9.04 -1.60
N VAL A 325 -24.18 9.89 -2.26
CA VAL A 325 -24.47 9.80 -3.69
C VAL A 325 -24.31 11.16 -4.35
N SER A 326 -23.97 11.17 -5.63
CA SER A 326 -23.81 12.38 -6.42
C SER A 326 -25.09 13.21 -6.47
N ALA A 327 -24.97 14.52 -6.76
CA ALA A 327 -26.11 15.43 -6.87
C ALA A 327 -27.17 14.95 -7.88
N ASP A 328 -26.74 14.39 -9.02
CA ASP A 328 -27.59 13.82 -10.07
C ASP A 328 -28.16 12.43 -9.73
N ARG A 329 -27.77 11.86 -8.57
CA ARG A 329 -28.14 10.53 -8.07
C ARG A 329 -27.77 9.38 -9.01
N GLN A 330 -26.74 9.55 -9.84
CA GLN A 330 -26.24 8.52 -10.76
C GLN A 330 -25.04 7.75 -10.20
N ARG A 331 -24.39 8.23 -9.14
CA ARG A 331 -23.18 7.63 -8.56
C ARG A 331 -23.28 7.50 -7.06
N ALA A 332 -22.68 6.46 -6.49
CA ALA A 332 -22.60 6.25 -5.04
C ALA A 332 -21.19 5.93 -4.59
N LEU A 333 -20.87 6.31 -3.35
CA LEU A 333 -19.65 5.90 -2.66
C LEU A 333 -19.87 4.58 -1.93
N ILE A 334 -18.97 3.62 -2.16
CA ILE A 334 -18.85 2.41 -1.34
C ILE A 334 -17.43 2.39 -0.81
N TYR A 335 -17.25 2.25 0.50
CA TYR A 335 -15.96 2.47 1.12
C TYR A 335 -15.75 1.65 2.39
N ASN A 336 -14.47 1.43 2.71
CA ASN A 336 -14.02 0.97 4.01
C ASN A 336 -13.18 2.10 4.64
N PRO A 337 -13.67 2.78 5.69
CA PRO A 337 -13.03 3.98 6.23
C PRO A 337 -11.80 3.73 7.10
N SER A 338 -11.40 2.48 7.31
CA SER A 338 -10.34 2.14 8.24
C SER A 338 -9.54 0.95 7.76
N HIS A 339 -8.27 0.93 8.18
CA HIS A 339 -7.39 -0.22 8.11
C HIS A 339 -6.78 -0.46 9.50
N LEU A 340 -6.46 -1.71 9.82
CA LEU A 340 -5.94 -2.07 11.15
C LEU A 340 -4.52 -2.63 11.12
N LEU A 341 -3.75 -2.33 10.07
CA LEU A 341 -2.35 -2.75 9.92
C LEU A 341 -2.21 -4.27 10.13
N GLY A 342 -1.20 -4.72 10.88
CA GLY A 342 -0.95 -6.14 11.11
C GLY A 342 -2.07 -6.89 11.87
N VAL A 343 -3.11 -6.19 12.36
CA VAL A 343 -4.29 -6.83 12.98
C VAL A 343 -5.18 -7.53 11.95
N GLU A 344 -5.25 -7.00 10.72
CA GLU A 344 -6.05 -7.59 9.62
C GLU A 344 -5.25 -8.60 8.77
N ALA A 345 -3.92 -8.48 8.75
CA ALA A 345 -3.02 -9.35 8.00
C ALA A 345 -3.25 -10.86 8.18
N PRO A 346 -3.68 -11.39 9.36
CA PRO A 346 -4.02 -12.79 9.49
C PRO A 346 -5.02 -13.29 8.44
N VAL A 347 -5.99 -12.49 8.00
CA VAL A 347 -6.98 -12.91 7.00
C VAL A 347 -6.31 -13.38 5.70
N SER A 348 -5.39 -12.58 5.16
CA SER A 348 -4.63 -12.94 3.95
C SER A 348 -3.66 -14.09 4.18
N ILE A 349 -3.02 -14.15 5.36
CA ILE A 349 -2.09 -15.24 5.71
C ILE A 349 -2.83 -16.59 5.80
N LEU A 350 -4.01 -16.61 6.43
CA LEU A 350 -4.85 -17.81 6.53
C LEU A 350 -5.38 -18.23 5.15
N ALA A 351 -5.81 -17.27 4.33
CA ALA A 351 -6.30 -17.53 2.98
C ALA A 351 -5.21 -18.15 2.10
N GLY A 352 -4.00 -17.57 2.11
CA GLY A 352 -2.85 -18.11 1.38
C GLY A 352 -2.45 -19.49 1.91
N GLY A 353 -2.24 -19.61 3.22
CA GLY A 353 -1.70 -20.82 3.83
C GLY A 353 -2.66 -22.02 3.86
N ARG A 354 -3.97 -21.82 3.77
CA ARG A 354 -4.95 -22.93 3.94
C ARG A 354 -6.04 -23.03 2.90
N LEU A 355 -6.33 -21.95 2.19
CA LEU A 355 -7.38 -21.94 1.15
C LEU A 355 -6.81 -21.87 -0.26
N ASN A 356 -5.48 -21.79 -0.40
CA ASN A 356 -4.80 -21.54 -1.68
C ASN A 356 -5.41 -20.31 -2.39
N HIS A 357 -5.74 -19.28 -1.62
CA HIS A 357 -6.40 -18.08 -2.08
C HIS A 357 -5.48 -16.88 -1.87
N SER A 358 -5.43 -16.00 -2.86
CA SER A 358 -4.67 -14.76 -2.82
C SER A 358 -5.57 -13.57 -3.18
N ILE A 359 -5.25 -12.40 -2.65
CA ILE A 359 -5.93 -11.16 -3.04
C ILE A 359 -5.57 -10.73 -4.47
N ILE A 360 -4.37 -11.12 -4.94
CA ILE A 360 -3.97 -10.86 -6.32
C ILE A 360 -4.53 -11.94 -7.25
N GLY A 361 -5.15 -11.48 -8.34
CA GLY A 361 -5.78 -12.36 -9.33
C GLY A 361 -4.77 -12.99 -10.31
N PRO A 362 -5.23 -13.91 -11.17
CA PRO A 362 -4.38 -14.58 -12.16
C PRO A 362 -3.76 -13.61 -13.17
N ASP A 363 -4.46 -12.51 -13.47
CA ASP A 363 -4.05 -11.45 -14.42
C ASP A 363 -3.10 -10.42 -13.78
N TYR A 364 -2.48 -10.74 -12.65
CA TYR A 364 -1.51 -9.85 -12.02
C TYR A 364 -0.29 -9.64 -12.93
N ALA A 365 0.00 -8.39 -13.25
CA ALA A 365 1.02 -8.02 -14.24
C ALA A 365 1.60 -6.62 -13.95
N LEU A 366 2.82 -6.38 -14.40
CA LEU A 366 3.42 -5.05 -14.39
C LEU A 366 2.72 -4.19 -15.46
N ARG A 367 1.88 -3.25 -15.02
CA ARG A 367 1.13 -2.33 -15.87
C ARG A 367 1.62 -0.89 -15.72
N VAL A 368 2.05 -0.52 -14.53
CA VAL A 368 2.60 0.79 -14.20
C VAL A 368 3.90 0.66 -13.42
N ASP A 369 4.76 1.67 -13.59
CA ASP A 369 5.94 1.89 -12.77
C ASP A 369 5.73 3.14 -11.90
N LEU A 370 6.14 3.03 -10.63
CA LEU A 370 6.38 4.20 -9.78
C LEU A 370 7.75 4.76 -10.14
N LEU A 371 7.79 5.97 -10.68
CA LEU A 371 8.97 6.65 -11.17
C LEU A 371 9.32 7.84 -10.26
N ALA A 372 10.56 8.33 -10.39
CA ALA A 372 11.04 9.51 -9.70
C ALA A 372 11.27 10.66 -10.69
N ARG A 373 10.77 11.86 -10.36
CA ARG A 373 11.10 13.12 -11.06
C ARG A 373 11.80 14.06 -10.09
N ALA A 374 12.86 14.72 -10.53
CA ALA A 374 13.54 15.72 -9.70
C ALA A 374 12.61 16.93 -9.46
N ASP A 375 12.38 17.32 -8.20
CA ASP A 375 11.59 18.51 -7.84
C ASP A 375 12.42 19.82 -7.86
N ARG A 376 13.74 19.66 -7.87
CA ARG A 376 14.76 20.70 -7.89
C ARG A 376 15.99 20.21 -8.64
N ASP A 377 16.94 21.09 -8.89
CA ASP A 377 18.23 20.68 -9.45
C ASP A 377 18.99 19.82 -8.44
N LEU A 378 19.41 18.63 -8.88
CA LEU A 378 20.20 17.69 -8.08
C LEU A 378 21.63 17.61 -8.65
N PRO A 379 22.68 17.81 -7.83
CA PRO A 379 24.05 17.74 -8.30
C PRO A 379 24.50 16.30 -8.58
N ALA A 380 25.54 16.15 -9.40
CA ALA A 380 26.24 14.87 -9.54
C ALA A 380 26.76 14.41 -8.17
N GLY A 381 26.70 13.10 -7.91
CA GLY A 381 27.08 12.49 -6.64
C GLY A 381 26.01 12.58 -5.55
N HIS A 382 24.89 13.28 -5.78
CA HIS A 382 23.79 13.37 -4.81
C HIS A 382 23.26 11.97 -4.47
N MET A 383 23.19 11.66 -3.16
CA MET A 383 22.68 10.39 -2.65
C MET A 383 21.15 10.45 -2.50
N LEU A 384 20.45 9.54 -3.16
CA LEU A 384 19.00 9.40 -3.10
C LEU A 384 18.60 8.55 -1.87
N ALA A 385 18.79 9.08 -0.67
CA ALA A 385 18.44 8.39 0.57
C ALA A 385 17.02 8.73 1.04
N ILE A 386 16.32 7.73 1.58
CA ILE A 386 15.07 7.98 2.31
C ILE A 386 15.41 8.76 3.58
N GLU A 387 14.66 9.84 3.83
CA GLU A 387 14.76 10.62 5.06
C GLU A 387 13.44 10.58 5.84
N GLY A 388 13.53 10.52 7.17
CA GLY A 388 12.37 10.42 8.06
C GLY A 388 11.62 9.09 7.94
N THR A 389 10.34 9.10 8.29
CA THR A 389 9.50 7.88 8.42
C THR A 389 8.54 7.66 7.24
N ARG A 390 8.55 8.54 6.24
CA ARG A 390 7.54 8.56 5.15
C ARG A 390 8.01 7.88 3.86
N HIS A 391 9.09 7.10 3.92
CA HIS A 391 9.67 6.39 2.77
C HIS A 391 9.93 7.32 1.54
N ALA A 392 10.18 8.60 1.80
CA ALA A 392 10.36 9.64 0.80
C ALA A 392 11.83 10.06 0.72
N VAL A 393 12.28 10.36 -0.49
CA VAL A 393 13.63 10.87 -0.79
C VAL A 393 13.48 12.36 -1.10
N PRO A 394 14.10 13.25 -0.30
CA PRO A 394 13.99 14.68 -0.56
C PRO A 394 14.60 15.06 -1.90
N GLY A 395 13.91 15.89 -2.68
CA GLY A 395 14.41 16.35 -3.98
C GLY A 395 13.84 15.59 -5.17
N ILE A 396 13.04 14.54 -4.93
CA ILE A 396 12.33 13.82 -5.97
C ILE A 396 10.85 13.64 -5.59
N GLU A 397 9.99 13.71 -6.59
CA GLU A 397 8.55 13.47 -6.48
C GLU A 397 8.15 12.19 -7.23
N PRO A 398 7.16 11.44 -6.73
CA PRO A 398 6.69 10.21 -7.34
C PRO A 398 5.80 10.49 -8.56
N LEU A 399 5.89 9.64 -9.58
CA LEU A 399 4.98 9.62 -10.73
C LEU A 399 4.56 8.19 -11.04
N LEU A 400 3.27 7.97 -11.26
CA LEU A 400 2.74 6.66 -11.65
C LEU A 400 2.41 6.65 -13.14
N ARG A 401 3.21 5.93 -13.94
CA ARG A 401 3.07 5.89 -15.40
C ARG A 401 2.96 4.46 -15.92
N PRO A 402 2.37 4.24 -17.11
CA PRO A 402 2.45 2.96 -17.78
C PRO A 402 3.89 2.44 -17.83
N ALA A 403 4.07 1.16 -17.47
CA ALA A 403 5.36 0.52 -17.50
C ALA A 403 5.88 0.44 -18.94
N VAL A 404 7.18 0.60 -19.10
CA VAL A 404 7.85 0.52 -20.41
C VAL A 404 8.97 -0.52 -20.34
N ALA A 405 9.46 -0.95 -21.51
CA ALA A 405 10.62 -1.82 -21.56
C ALA A 405 11.84 -1.12 -20.95
N ASP A 406 12.55 -1.82 -20.06
CA ASP A 406 13.75 -1.30 -19.41
C ASP A 406 14.90 -1.15 -20.41
N GLY A 407 15.64 -0.05 -20.30
CA GLY A 407 16.84 0.25 -21.07
C GLY A 407 17.62 1.42 -20.44
N PRO A 408 18.85 1.69 -20.89
CA PRO A 408 19.70 2.72 -20.25
C PRO A 408 19.04 4.10 -20.13
N SER A 409 18.28 4.52 -21.15
CA SER A 409 17.57 5.80 -21.17
C SER A 409 16.09 5.70 -20.78
N SER A 410 15.61 4.53 -20.35
CA SER A 410 14.22 4.39 -19.89
C SER A 410 14.09 4.92 -18.46
N PRO A 411 12.88 5.31 -18.03
CA PRO A 411 12.63 5.72 -16.65
C PRO A 411 13.05 4.63 -15.65
N LEU A 412 13.70 5.04 -14.57
CA LEU A 412 14.13 4.17 -13.47
C LEU A 412 13.02 4.10 -12.40
N PRO A 413 12.59 2.91 -11.96
CA PRO A 413 11.67 2.78 -10.84
C PRO A 413 12.20 3.45 -9.56
N TYR A 414 11.33 4.15 -8.85
CA TYR A 414 11.66 4.98 -7.68
C TYR A 414 12.48 4.22 -6.65
N TYR A 415 12.04 3.02 -6.23
CA TYR A 415 12.74 2.23 -5.21
C TYR A 415 14.00 1.50 -5.72
N MET A 416 14.28 1.52 -7.02
CA MET A 416 15.59 1.14 -7.55
C MET A 416 16.60 2.29 -7.51
N ALA A 417 16.11 3.54 -7.51
CA ALA A 417 16.93 4.74 -7.33
C ALA A 417 17.32 4.97 -5.86
N VAL A 418 16.49 4.50 -4.92
CA VAL A 418 16.74 4.63 -3.47
C VAL A 418 18.08 4.01 -3.09
N GLY A 419 18.86 4.77 -2.32
CA GLY A 419 20.20 4.42 -1.85
C GLY A 419 21.26 4.44 -2.93
N ARG A 420 21.01 5.04 -4.10
CA ARG A 420 21.99 5.26 -5.19
C ARG A 420 22.48 6.70 -5.23
N SER A 421 23.69 6.89 -5.73
CA SER A 421 24.21 8.22 -6.07
C SER A 421 24.01 8.52 -7.55
N LEU A 422 23.65 9.77 -7.85
CA LEU A 422 23.54 10.24 -9.22
C LEU A 422 24.92 10.30 -9.89
N THR A 423 25.06 9.75 -11.10
CA THR A 423 26.31 9.78 -11.88
C THR A 423 26.55 11.14 -12.55
N ARG A 424 25.52 11.98 -12.66
CA ARG A 424 25.53 13.30 -13.29
C ARG A 424 24.51 14.22 -12.62
N ALA A 425 24.63 15.52 -12.88
CA ALA A 425 23.62 16.48 -12.44
C ALA A 425 22.28 16.23 -13.15
N VAL A 426 21.18 16.40 -12.43
CA VAL A 426 19.80 16.18 -12.91
C VAL A 426 19.01 17.47 -12.69
N PRO A 427 18.59 18.17 -13.76
CA PRO A 427 17.78 19.38 -13.64
C PRO A 427 16.39 19.11 -13.06
N ALA A 428 15.80 20.10 -12.41
CA ALA A 428 14.41 20.08 -11.97
C ALA A 428 13.45 19.69 -13.12
N GLY A 429 12.45 18.89 -12.80
CA GLY A 429 11.46 18.36 -13.76
C GLY A 429 11.92 17.13 -14.55
N THR A 430 13.18 16.70 -14.40
CA THR A 430 13.71 15.53 -15.12
C THR A 430 13.29 14.23 -14.45
N VAL A 431 12.74 13.28 -15.21
CA VAL A 431 12.49 11.90 -14.74
C VAL A 431 13.80 11.14 -14.70
N LEU A 432 14.08 10.48 -13.58
CA LEU A 432 15.30 9.69 -13.41
C LEU A 432 15.28 8.49 -14.35
N THR A 433 16.44 8.17 -14.92
CA THR A 433 16.64 7.08 -15.88
C THR A 433 17.74 6.14 -15.42
N PHE A 434 17.77 4.92 -15.95
CA PHE A 434 18.71 3.88 -15.50
C PHE A 434 20.18 4.30 -15.59
N ASP A 435 20.58 5.04 -16.63
CA ASP A 435 21.94 5.51 -16.84
C ASP A 435 22.34 6.71 -15.95
N MET A 436 21.41 7.24 -15.15
CA MET A 436 21.69 8.30 -14.16
C MET A 436 22.20 7.76 -12.83
N VAL A 437 22.21 6.45 -12.63
CA VAL A 437 22.73 5.79 -11.42
C VAL A 437 23.61 4.61 -11.81
N GLU A 438 24.51 4.19 -10.91
CA GLU A 438 25.22 2.92 -11.07
C GLU A 438 24.37 1.78 -10.52
N ALA A 439 24.13 0.77 -11.37
CA ALA A 439 23.48 -0.45 -10.94
C ALA A 439 24.31 -1.14 -9.84
N PRO A 440 23.72 -1.52 -8.70
CA PRO A 440 24.43 -2.29 -7.69
C PRO A 440 25.01 -3.59 -8.24
N ALA A 441 26.22 -3.92 -7.83
CA ALA A 441 26.72 -5.29 -7.93
C ALA A 441 25.83 -6.23 -7.09
N ASP A 442 25.59 -7.43 -7.61
CA ASP A 442 24.89 -8.52 -6.92
C ASP A 442 23.49 -8.19 -6.37
N SER A 443 22.75 -7.24 -6.97
CA SER A 443 21.39 -6.90 -6.54
C SER A 443 20.34 -7.90 -7.05
N ALA A 444 19.57 -8.46 -6.12
CA ALA A 444 18.43 -9.30 -6.46
C ALA A 444 17.30 -8.47 -7.08
N LEU A 445 17.03 -7.26 -6.56
CA LEU A 445 15.98 -6.38 -7.09
C LEU A 445 16.23 -6.04 -8.56
N TRP A 446 17.46 -5.62 -8.90
CA TRP A 446 17.81 -5.24 -10.27
C TRP A 446 17.82 -6.44 -11.22
N ARG A 447 18.32 -7.59 -10.78
CA ARG A 447 18.26 -8.83 -11.56
C ARG A 447 16.82 -9.26 -11.82
N LEU A 448 15.99 -9.32 -10.78
CA LEU A 448 14.58 -9.69 -10.89
C LEU A 448 13.82 -8.70 -11.77
N ARG A 449 14.10 -7.40 -11.66
CA ARG A 449 13.50 -6.41 -12.55
C ARG A 449 13.87 -6.67 -14.01
N ALA A 450 15.14 -6.93 -14.31
CA ALA A 450 15.57 -7.23 -15.68
C ALA A 450 14.94 -8.52 -16.25
N GLU A 451 14.61 -9.49 -15.39
CA GLU A 451 13.87 -10.69 -15.79
C GLU A 451 12.37 -10.43 -15.98
N GLN A 452 11.82 -9.44 -15.28
CA GLN A 452 10.41 -9.07 -15.36
C GLN A 452 10.14 -8.38 -16.71
N LYS A 453 9.30 -9.03 -17.52
CA LYS A 453 8.84 -8.43 -18.76
C LYS A 453 7.67 -7.51 -18.46
N ALA A 454 7.72 -6.28 -18.99
CA ALA A 454 6.51 -5.49 -19.18
C ALA A 454 5.57 -6.29 -20.11
N GLY A 455 4.34 -6.50 -19.65
CA GLY A 455 3.32 -7.33 -20.32
C GLY A 455 2.64 -6.66 -21.48
#